data_AF-A0A660WBB6-F1
#
_entry.id   AF-A0A660WBB6-F1
#
_cell.length_a   1.000
_cell.length_b   1.000
_cell.length_c   1.000
_cell.angle_alpha   90.00
_cell.angle_beta   90.00
_cell.angle_gamma   90.00
#
_symmetry.space_group_name_H-M   'P 1'
#
loop_
_entity.id
_entity.type
_entity.pdbx_description
1 polymer ?
#
loop_
_entity_poly.entity_id
_entity_poly.type
_entity_poly.pdbx_seq_one_letter_code
_entity_poly.pdbx_strand_id
1 'polypeptide(L)'
;MAMEQKKKIHIVSYTHWDREFRFDFETTRMWLVKLWDNLLNTMASKPDYKHFMMDGQFVLVDDYLEIRPEREEEIRKLAADGRLQLVLCPVNKDL
;
A
#
# COMPACT_ATOMS: atom_id res chain seq x y z
N MET A 1 5.83 -31.38 -32.44
CA MET A 1 5.35 -29.99 -32.31
C MET A 1 5.79 -29.47 -30.96
N ALA A 2 6.58 -28.40 -30.91
CA ALA A 2 7.03 -27.84 -29.65
C ALA A 2 5.82 -27.25 -28.91
N MET A 3 5.57 -27.66 -27.67
CA MET A 3 4.55 -27.04 -26.84
C MET A 3 4.96 -25.59 -26.56
N GLU A 4 4.09 -24.66 -26.91
CA GLU A 4 4.25 -23.25 -26.60
C GLU A 4 4.23 -23.08 -25.07
N GLN A 5 5.37 -22.70 -24.49
CA GLN A 5 5.50 -22.45 -23.05
C GLN A 5 4.63 -21.26 -22.64
N LYS A 6 3.66 -21.49 -21.75
CA LYS A 6 2.82 -20.42 -21.20
C LYS A 6 3.69 -19.46 -20.38
N LYS A 7 3.74 -18.20 -20.80
CA LYS A 7 4.43 -17.14 -20.05
C LYS A 7 3.66 -16.83 -18.78
N LYS A 8 4.36 -16.81 -17.64
CA LYS A 8 3.82 -16.34 -16.37
C LYS A 8 4.04 -14.82 -16.28
N ILE A 9 2.96 -14.05 -16.23
CA ILE A 9 3.00 -12.60 -16.07
C ILE A 9 2.62 -12.28 -14.62
N HIS A 10 3.47 -11.50 -13.96
CA HIS A 10 3.22 -10.98 -12.62
C HIS A 10 2.78 -9.52 -12.74
N ILE A 11 1.63 -9.18 -12.17
CA ILE A 11 1.13 -7.81 -12.10
C ILE A 11 1.22 -7.37 -10.64
N VAL A 12 1.95 -6.29 -10.39
CA VAL A 12 2.10 -5.71 -9.05
C VAL A 12 1.42 -4.35 -9.04
N SER A 13 0.38 -4.23 -8.23
CA SER A 13 -0.26 -2.94 -7.98
C SER A 13 0.58 -2.16 -6.95
N TYR A 14 1.03 -0.98 -7.35
CA TYR A 14 1.77 -0.07 -6.48
C TYR A 14 1.48 1.38 -6.89
N THR A 15 1.86 2.32 -6.03
CA THR A 15 1.97 3.73 -6.39
C THR A 15 3.38 4.20 -6.03
N HIS A 16 3.97 5.02 -6.89
CA HIS A 16 5.15 5.79 -6.51
C HIS A 16 4.67 7.09 -5.86
N TRP A 17 5.22 7.41 -4.69
CA TRP A 17 4.75 8.54 -3.91
C TRP A 17 5.92 9.43 -3.45
N ASP A 18 6.09 10.54 -4.14
CA ASP A 18 6.96 11.61 -3.66
C ASP A 18 6.30 12.29 -2.45
N ARG A 19 6.89 12.14 -1.26
CA ARG A 19 6.39 12.76 -0.03
C ARG A 19 6.28 14.28 -0.18
N GLU A 20 7.25 14.91 -0.83
CA GLU A 20 7.22 16.30 -1.27
C GLU A 20 8.08 16.46 -2.54
N PHE A 21 7.61 17.23 -3.52
CA PHE A 21 8.39 17.53 -4.72
C PHE A 21 7.80 18.73 -5.48
N ARG A 22 6.84 18.47 -6.37
CA ARG A 22 6.18 19.51 -7.18
C ARG A 22 5.20 20.36 -6.37
N PHE A 23 4.57 19.76 -5.37
CA PHE A 23 3.64 20.39 -4.46
C PHE A 23 4.20 20.31 -3.04
N ASP A 24 3.73 21.19 -2.16
CA ASP A 24 4.10 21.19 -0.76
C ASP A 24 3.63 19.91 -0.05
N PHE A 25 4.30 19.60 1.06
CA PHE A 25 4.05 18.42 1.86
C PHE A 25 2.59 18.28 2.31
N GLU A 26 1.92 19.34 2.74
CA GLU A 26 0.54 19.21 3.25
C GLU A 26 -0.45 18.92 2.10
N THR A 27 -0.22 19.50 0.93
CA THR A 27 -0.99 19.17 -0.28
C THR A 27 -0.85 17.69 -0.65
N THR A 28 0.38 17.19 -0.75
CA THR A 28 0.62 15.76 -1.07
C THR A 28 0.10 14.86 0.05
N ARG A 29 0.27 15.22 1.32
CA ARG A 29 -0.24 14.47 2.47
C ARG A 29 -1.76 14.30 2.44
N MET A 30 -2.52 15.34 2.10
CA MET A 30 -3.98 15.19 2.00
C MET A 30 -4.41 14.29 0.83
N TRP A 31 -3.64 14.24 -0.25
CA TRP A 31 -3.87 13.27 -1.32
C TRP A 31 -3.50 11.85 -0.89
N LEU A 32 -2.45 11.70 -0.08
CA LEU A 32 -2.05 10.41 0.51
C LEU A 32 -3.19 9.87 1.37
N VAL A 33 -3.81 10.71 2.22
CA VAL A 33 -4.98 10.32 3.02
C VAL A 33 -6.12 9.81 2.14
N LYS A 34 -6.44 10.52 1.05
CA LYS A 34 -7.48 10.09 0.12
C LYS A 34 -7.11 8.77 -0.59
N LEU A 35 -5.84 8.57 -0.92
CA LEU A 35 -5.36 7.32 -1.53
C LEU A 35 -5.56 6.15 -0.57
N TRP A 36 -5.13 6.29 0.69
CA TRP A 36 -5.26 5.26 1.72
C TRP A 36 -6.72 4.93 2.03
N ASP A 37 -7.57 5.94 2.22
CA ASP A 37 -9.01 5.73 2.47
C ASP A 37 -9.64 4.90 1.33
N ASN A 38 -9.32 5.23 0.08
CA ASN A 38 -9.82 4.49 -1.08
C ASN A 38 -9.21 3.08 -1.18
N LEU A 39 -7.92 2.93 -0.88
CA LEU A 39 -7.23 1.65 -0.90
C LEU A 39 -7.84 0.69 0.12
N LEU A 40 -7.94 1.10 1.38
CA LEU A 40 -8.50 0.29 2.47
C LEU A 40 -9.95 -0.11 2.17
N ASN A 41 -10.79 0.84 1.77
CA ASN A 41 -12.17 0.56 1.36
C ASN A 41 -12.25 -0.40 0.15
N THR A 42 -11.33 -0.30 -0.80
CA THR A 42 -11.27 -1.20 -1.96
C THR A 42 -10.85 -2.60 -1.54
N MET A 43 -9.84 -2.72 -0.68
CA MET A 43 -9.34 -4.01 -0.20
C MET A 43 -10.35 -4.74 0.70
N ALA A 44 -11.16 -3.99 1.45
CA ALA A 44 -12.27 -4.52 2.23
C ALA A 44 -13.44 -5.00 1.35
N SER A 45 -13.82 -4.21 0.34
CA SER A 45 -14.98 -4.51 -0.53
C SER A 45 -14.69 -5.50 -1.65
N LYS A 46 -13.42 -5.66 -2.06
CA LYS A 46 -13.00 -6.53 -3.16
C LYS A 46 -11.96 -7.56 -2.70
N PRO A 47 -12.38 -8.75 -2.25
CA PRO A 47 -11.47 -9.82 -1.83
C PRO A 47 -10.48 -10.25 -2.92
N ASP A 48 -10.87 -10.12 -4.20
CA ASP A 48 -10.00 -10.43 -5.35
C ASP A 48 -8.86 -9.42 -5.55
N TYR A 49 -8.89 -8.28 -4.86
CA TYR A 49 -7.76 -7.36 -4.81
C TYR A 49 -6.71 -7.89 -3.85
N LYS A 50 -5.81 -8.72 -4.37
CA LYS A 50 -4.96 -9.59 -3.55
C LYS A 50 -3.83 -8.86 -2.84
N HIS A 51 -3.22 -7.86 -3.48
CA HIS A 51 -1.99 -7.28 -2.99
C HIS A 51 -1.78 -5.84 -3.45
N PHE A 52 -1.22 -5.00 -2.58
CA PHE A 52 -0.72 -3.66 -2.88
C PHE A 52 0.66 -3.43 -2.27
N MET A 53 1.57 -2.83 -3.03
CA MET A 53 2.90 -2.41 -2.56
C MET A 53 2.95 -0.89 -2.38
N MET A 54 3.23 -0.43 -1.16
CA MET A 54 3.27 0.98 -0.77
C MET A 54 4.69 1.56 -0.86
N ASP A 55 5.15 1.78 -2.10
CA ASP A 55 6.41 2.43 -2.52
C ASP A 55 7.72 2.03 -1.79
N GLY A 56 7.69 1.00 -0.94
CA GLY A 56 8.80 0.64 -0.06
C GLY A 56 9.11 1.69 1.02
N GLN A 57 8.19 2.60 1.32
CA GLN A 57 8.40 3.71 2.26
C GLN A 57 7.50 3.56 3.48
N PHE A 58 8.11 3.47 4.66
CA PHE A 58 7.35 3.34 5.90
C PHE A 58 6.70 4.65 6.35
N VAL A 59 7.37 5.78 6.12
CA VAL A 59 6.92 7.12 6.54
C VAL A 59 5.52 7.49 6.04
N LEU A 60 5.09 6.94 4.89
CA LEU A 60 3.76 7.20 4.34
C LEU A 60 2.63 6.62 5.20
N VAL A 61 2.92 5.58 5.99
CA VAL A 61 1.98 5.01 6.95
C VAL A 61 1.85 5.93 8.15
N ASP A 62 2.98 6.41 8.67
CA ASP A 62 3.00 7.35 9.80
C ASP A 62 2.26 8.65 9.43
N ASP A 63 2.57 9.24 8.26
CA ASP A 63 1.93 10.46 7.76
C ASP A 63 0.40 10.32 7.66
N TYR A 64 -0.09 9.12 7.30
CA TYR A 64 -1.51 8.78 7.23
C TYR A 64 -2.13 8.59 8.62
N LEU A 65 -1.50 7.80 9.49
CA LEU A 65 -2.01 7.46 10.82
C LEU A 65 -1.99 8.64 11.79
N GLU A 66 -1.12 9.63 11.57
CA GLU A 66 -1.21 10.91 12.28
C GLU A 66 -2.54 11.64 12.02
N ILE A 67 -3.19 11.42 10.87
CA ILE A 67 -4.49 12.02 10.51
C ILE A 67 -5.66 11.05 10.77
N ARG A 68 -5.43 9.75 10.59
CA ARG A 68 -6.43 8.67 10.69
C ARG A 68 -5.99 7.57 11.67
N PRO A 69 -5.75 7.89 12.95
CA PRO A 69 -5.24 6.90 13.92
C PRO A 69 -6.19 5.72 14.10
N GLU A 70 -7.49 5.90 13.88
CA GLU A 70 -8.50 4.85 13.99
C GLU A 70 -8.34 3.71 12.96
N ARG A 71 -7.51 3.89 11.93
CA ARG A 71 -7.28 2.92 10.84
C ARG A 71 -6.09 1.99 11.07
N GLU A 72 -5.34 2.17 12.16
CA GLU A 72 -4.11 1.40 12.43
C GLU A 72 -4.34 -0.11 12.44
N GLU A 73 -5.38 -0.57 13.14
CA GLU A 73 -5.67 -2.01 13.26
C GLU A 73 -6.00 -2.65 11.90
N GLU A 74 -6.68 -1.90 11.02
CA GLU A 74 -6.99 -2.36 9.67
C GLU A 74 -5.72 -2.54 8.84
N ILE A 75 -4.78 -1.58 8.93
CA ILE A 75 -3.48 -1.65 8.25
C ILE A 75 -2.65 -2.82 8.78
N ARG A 76 -2.56 -2.99 10.10
CA ARG A 76 -1.85 -4.12 10.74
C ARG A 76 -2.36 -5.45 10.23
N LYS A 77 -3.69 -5.62 10.20
CA LYS A 77 -4.31 -6.85 9.70
C LYS A 77 -3.96 -7.12 8.24
N LEU A 78 -4.09 -6.12 7.36
CA LEU A 78 -3.78 -6.27 5.94
C LEU A 78 -2.29 -6.57 5.70
N ALA A 79 -1.40 -6.00 6.51
CA ALA A 79 0.03 -6.27 6.45
C ALA A 79 0.35 -7.70 6.92
N ALA A 80 -0.23 -8.13 8.05
CA ALA A 80 -0.08 -9.50 8.57
C ALA A 80 -0.62 -10.55 7.60
N ASP A 81 -1.72 -10.26 6.92
CA ASP A 81 -2.31 -11.11 5.88
C ASP A 81 -1.50 -11.11 4.56
N GLY A 82 -0.44 -10.30 4.46
CA GLY A 82 0.39 -10.16 3.25
C GLY A 82 -0.33 -9.48 2.08
N ARG A 83 -1.50 -8.85 2.33
CA ARG A 83 -2.27 -8.12 1.32
C ARG A 83 -1.75 -6.70 1.11
N LEU A 84 -1.07 -6.12 2.09
CA LEU A 84 -0.46 -4.81 2.02
C LEU A 84 1.03 -4.90 2.35
N GLN A 85 1.90 -4.51 1.43
CA GLN A 85 3.35 -4.51 1.60
C GLN A 85 3.86 -3.09 1.79
N LEU A 86 4.42 -2.80 2.97
CA LEU A 86 4.87 -1.46 3.36
C LEU A 86 6.37 -1.21 3.06
N VAL A 87 7.23 -2.20 3.32
CA VAL A 87 8.69 -2.10 3.12
C VAL A 87 9.27 -3.40 2.55
N LEU A 88 10.42 -3.31 1.89
CA LEU A 88 11.22 -4.47 1.48
C LEU A 88 11.95 -5.08 2.69
N CYS A 89 11.21 -5.63 3.64
CA CYS A 89 11.74 -6.42 4.75
C CYS A 89 10.63 -7.37 5.23
N PRO A 90 10.95 -8.62 5.63
CA PRO A 90 9.92 -9.51 6.16
C PRO A 90 9.40 -8.86 7.45
N VAL A 91 8.14 -8.44 7.41
CA VAL A 91 7.27 -8.03 8.53
C VAL A 91 7.96 -8.10 9.89
N ASN A 92 8.63 -7.01 10.29
CA ASN A 92 8.53 -6.34 11.59
C ASN A 92 9.67 -5.33 11.78
N LYS A 93 9.38 -4.25 12.51
CA LYS A 93 10.06 -4.14 13.81
C LYS A 93 9.18 -3.65 14.96
N ASP A 94 8.16 -2.82 14.76
CA ASP A 94 7.20 -2.47 15.83
C ASP A 94 5.78 -2.10 15.32
N LEU A 95 5.38 -2.62 14.16
CA LEU A 95 4.01 -2.56 13.60
C LEU A 95 3.57 -3.95 13.13
#